data_AF-A0AAU5YH83-F1
#
_entry.id   AF-A0AAU5YH83-F1
#
_cell.length_a   1.000
_cell.length_b   1.000
_cell.length_c   1.000
_cell.angle_alpha   90.00
_cell.angle_beta   90.00
_cell.angle_gamma   90.00
#
_symmetry.space_group_name_H-M   'P 1'
#
loop_
_entity.id
_entity.type
_entity.pdbx_description
1 polymer ?
#
loop_
_entity_poly.entity_id
_entity_poly.type
_entity_poly.pdbx_seq_one_letter_code
_entity_poly.pdbx_strand_id
1 'polypeptide(L)'
;MNRAGYRLAPAADLPESMRPWRDRPVAWANVSPLTGAYHLNAQGEYLYYPDGGSTGYDHPVGQAQFGLGCITSYRTETDAARKSLFLARARAQADRLIGRRLEVSGAWWFPYGFDFTHTVHSGVSYTAPWYSGMAQGEILSLFVQLSQLDALADADRAVYLEAADHAFASLQTDEYGYPWAVNTDSAGYGWIQEYPGSEPGSGDYTYNGMIYSLFGVWDYCQVTGSEAAAELYDAVATTVARYFPLLRNSKWCSFYCQTHRIEAYTYHQHHIELFRQLNWQTGSPDFADHADRLVDDYPAAGVSGTVQFESGSHALYRFDTAASGAWSTAAGDDLLEQKTVAFTSDTAAPASMRRRIKGRGIYYLISAGSYAGWWVGESWSKAYLRGVYLATIYWPTRTVTFPGGSVPVDTYKVATDGTVTSVKTVQFANPSNAPADRRAIVNGRPMFQITAGGLTGYWVPASSVTVDSEPAVG
;
A
#
# COMPACT_ATOMS: atom_id res chain seq x y z
N MET A 1 16.59 17.28 -0.01
CA MET A 1 16.13 17.28 1.39
C MET A 1 14.99 18.27 1.54
N ASN A 2 13.77 17.78 1.81
CA ASN A 2 12.71 18.62 2.35
C ASN A 2 13.16 19.05 3.76
N ARG A 3 13.61 20.30 3.91
CA ARG A 3 14.08 20.84 5.21
C ARG A 3 12.91 21.18 6.15
N ALA A 4 11.66 21.02 5.70
CA ALA A 4 10.47 21.36 6.48
C ALA A 4 9.85 20.16 7.22
N GLY A 5 10.38 18.94 7.02
CA GLY A 5 9.85 17.70 7.60
C GLY A 5 8.49 17.28 7.02
N TYR A 6 8.03 16.10 7.39
CA TYR A 6 6.69 15.58 7.13
C TYR A 6 5.80 15.83 8.34
N ARG A 7 4.86 16.75 8.19
CA ARG A 7 3.88 17.05 9.23
C ARG A 7 2.69 16.11 9.14
N LEU A 8 2.14 15.73 10.28
CA LEU A 8 0.93 14.93 10.35
C LEU A 8 -0.31 15.79 10.07
N ALA A 9 -1.15 15.34 9.15
CA ALA A 9 -2.50 15.83 8.99
C ALA A 9 -3.32 15.39 10.21
N PRO A 10 -4.09 16.31 10.85
CA PRO A 10 -4.99 15.93 11.92
C PRO A 10 -5.94 14.80 11.50
N ALA A 11 -6.15 13.81 12.36
CA ALA A 11 -7.07 12.70 12.10
C ALA A 11 -8.50 13.17 11.78
N ALA A 12 -8.93 14.29 12.35
CA ALA A 12 -10.22 14.91 12.06
C ALA A 12 -10.35 15.33 10.58
N ASP A 13 -9.23 15.61 9.93
CA ASP A 13 -9.17 15.98 8.52
C ASP A 13 -9.12 14.76 7.61
N LEU A 14 -8.91 13.53 8.13
CA LEU A 14 -8.86 12.30 7.33
C LEU A 14 -10.16 11.48 7.48
N PRO A 15 -10.89 11.19 6.38
CA PRO A 15 -12.09 10.36 6.43
C PRO A 15 -11.84 9.01 7.11
N GLU A 16 -12.80 8.53 7.90
CA GLU A 16 -12.66 7.28 8.66
C GLU A 16 -12.27 6.08 7.78
N SER A 17 -12.72 6.03 6.52
CA SER A 17 -12.36 4.95 5.58
C SER A 17 -10.92 5.01 5.05
N MET A 18 -10.23 6.14 5.21
CA MET A 18 -8.85 6.35 4.77
C MET A 18 -7.83 6.27 5.92
N ARG A 19 -8.30 6.15 7.17
CA ARG A 19 -7.40 6.00 8.32
C ARG A 19 -6.66 4.65 8.25
N PRO A 20 -5.51 4.51 8.93
CA PRO A 20 -4.74 3.27 8.90
C PRO A 20 -5.59 2.03 9.20
N TRP A 21 -5.28 0.92 8.52
CA TRP A 21 -5.89 -0.41 8.73
C TRP A 21 -7.36 -0.59 8.27
N ARG A 22 -8.01 0.46 7.75
CA ARG A 22 -9.43 0.45 7.39
C ARG A 22 -9.74 -0.29 6.09
N ASP A 23 -8.73 -0.52 5.29
CA ASP A 23 -8.74 -1.25 4.02
C ASP A 23 -8.49 -2.77 4.19
N ARG A 24 -8.27 -3.25 5.42
CA ARG A 24 -7.90 -4.65 5.71
C ARG A 24 -8.88 -5.35 6.68
N PRO A 25 -10.20 -5.35 6.43
CA PRO A 25 -11.16 -6.03 7.30
C PRO A 25 -10.96 -7.55 7.31
N VAL A 26 -11.12 -8.17 8.49
CA VAL A 26 -11.28 -9.63 8.58
C VAL A 26 -12.67 -10.01 8.07
N ALA A 27 -12.74 -10.72 6.96
CA ALA A 27 -14.01 -11.24 6.44
C ALA A 27 -14.68 -12.17 7.46
N TRP A 28 -16.02 -12.20 7.50
CA TRP A 28 -16.78 -13.07 8.42
C TRP A 28 -16.36 -14.55 8.34
N ALA A 29 -16.07 -15.07 7.14
CA ALA A 29 -15.61 -16.45 6.96
C ALA A 29 -14.26 -16.74 7.63
N ASN A 30 -13.48 -15.71 7.95
CA ASN A 30 -12.12 -15.79 8.48
C ASN A 30 -12.03 -15.27 9.93
N VAL A 31 -13.15 -15.02 10.62
CA VAL A 31 -13.14 -14.52 12.02
C VAL A 31 -12.84 -15.62 13.05
N SER A 32 -12.87 -16.89 12.63
CA SER A 32 -12.55 -18.05 13.48
C SER A 32 -11.81 -19.11 12.66
N PRO A 33 -10.59 -18.83 12.20
CA PRO A 33 -9.76 -19.83 11.54
C PRO A 33 -9.43 -20.96 12.51
N LEU A 34 -9.68 -22.21 12.10
CA LEU A 34 -9.51 -23.40 12.94
C LEU A 34 -8.36 -24.31 12.49
N THR A 35 -7.80 -24.09 11.31
CA THR A 35 -6.80 -24.96 10.68
C THR A 35 -5.76 -24.16 9.92
N GLY A 36 -4.62 -24.77 9.63
CA GLY A 36 -3.53 -24.16 8.89
C GLY A 36 -2.44 -23.64 9.83
N ALA A 37 -1.36 -23.11 9.25
CA ALA A 37 -0.22 -22.64 10.02
C ALA A 37 -0.55 -21.44 10.92
N TYR A 38 -1.66 -20.73 10.67
CA TYR A 38 -2.15 -19.68 11.54
C TYR A 38 -3.64 -19.89 11.83
N HIS A 39 -3.99 -20.03 13.10
CA HIS A 39 -5.36 -20.26 13.52
C HIS A 39 -5.58 -19.88 14.99
N LEU A 40 -6.85 -19.85 15.42
CA LEU A 40 -7.20 -19.52 16.79
C LEU A 40 -7.06 -20.73 17.70
N ASN A 41 -6.53 -20.52 18.90
CA ASN A 41 -6.68 -21.49 19.98
C ASN A 41 -8.07 -21.40 20.64
N ALA A 42 -8.29 -22.20 21.69
CA ALA A 42 -9.57 -22.27 22.41
C ALA A 42 -9.97 -20.94 23.08
N GLN A 43 -9.01 -20.07 23.38
CA GLN A 43 -9.22 -18.75 23.97
C GLN A 43 -9.52 -17.68 22.90
N GLY A 44 -9.45 -18.04 21.62
CA GLY A 44 -9.65 -17.09 20.52
C GLY A 44 -8.41 -16.27 20.18
N GLU A 45 -7.23 -16.72 20.62
CA GLU A 45 -5.94 -16.08 20.36
C GLU A 45 -5.37 -16.63 19.05
N TYR A 46 -4.96 -15.74 18.14
CA TYR A 46 -4.39 -16.05 16.84
C TYR A 46 -2.91 -16.42 17.01
N LEU A 47 -2.56 -17.66 16.73
CA LEU A 47 -1.22 -18.20 16.96
C LEU A 47 -0.64 -18.81 15.69
N TYR A 48 0.68 -18.88 15.65
CA TYR A 48 1.44 -19.54 14.61
C TYR A 48 1.79 -20.99 15.01
N TYR A 49 1.52 -21.93 14.12
CA TYR A 49 1.75 -23.35 14.27
C TYR A 49 2.60 -23.83 13.08
N PRO A 50 3.94 -23.64 13.13
CA PRO A 50 4.85 -23.87 12.00
C PRO A 50 4.71 -25.25 11.37
N ASP A 51 4.52 -26.28 12.20
CA ASP A 51 4.41 -27.68 11.76
C ASP A 51 2.96 -28.16 11.61
N GLY A 52 1.98 -27.25 11.74
CA GLY A 52 0.55 -27.62 11.85
C GLY A 52 0.22 -28.48 13.09
N GLY A 53 1.15 -28.54 14.05
CA GLY A 53 1.05 -29.29 15.30
C GLY A 53 0.22 -28.59 16.38
N SER A 54 0.38 -29.02 17.64
CA SER A 54 -0.41 -28.52 18.77
C SER A 54 0.22 -27.36 19.54
N THR A 55 1.50 -27.05 19.31
CA THR A 55 2.18 -25.94 19.97
C THR A 55 1.99 -24.66 19.17
N GLY A 56 1.17 -23.76 19.69
CA GLY A 56 0.98 -22.42 19.13
C GLY A 56 1.98 -21.43 19.71
N TYR A 57 2.63 -20.68 18.83
CA TYR A 57 3.55 -19.61 19.17
C TYR A 57 2.90 -18.24 18.97
N ASP A 58 3.29 -17.29 19.80
CA ASP A 58 3.00 -15.89 19.57
C ASP A 58 3.66 -15.43 18.27
N HIS A 59 2.85 -14.79 17.42
CA HIS A 59 3.30 -14.14 16.20
C HIS A 59 2.78 -12.69 16.25
N PRO A 60 3.52 -11.78 16.92
CA PRO A 60 3.10 -10.41 17.20
C PRO A 60 2.44 -9.66 16.03
N VAL A 61 3.07 -9.62 14.85
CA VAL A 61 2.47 -9.03 13.62
C VAL A 61 1.15 -9.70 13.23
N GLY A 62 1.07 -11.02 13.35
CA GLY A 62 -0.11 -11.79 12.95
C GLY A 62 -1.29 -11.51 13.88
N GLN A 63 -1.00 -11.42 15.17
CA GLN A 63 -1.97 -11.04 16.21
C GLN A 63 -2.43 -9.60 16.02
N ALA A 64 -1.51 -8.66 15.76
CA ALA A 64 -1.83 -7.26 15.50
C ALA A 64 -2.73 -7.11 14.27
N GLN A 65 -2.35 -7.67 13.13
CA GLN A 65 -3.11 -7.59 11.88
C GLN A 65 -4.48 -8.26 11.99
N PHE A 66 -4.57 -9.43 12.62
CA PHE A 66 -5.86 -10.09 12.84
C PHE A 66 -6.76 -9.25 13.76
N GLY A 67 -6.20 -8.71 14.85
CA GLY A 67 -6.93 -7.83 15.78
C GLY A 67 -7.42 -6.56 15.11
N LEU A 68 -6.54 -5.84 14.42
CA LEU A 68 -6.86 -4.61 13.67
C LEU A 68 -7.90 -4.85 12.59
N GLY A 69 -7.78 -5.93 11.83
CA GLY A 69 -8.78 -6.29 10.83
C GLY A 69 -10.13 -6.67 11.45
N CYS A 70 -10.15 -7.27 12.64
CA CYS A 70 -11.39 -7.46 13.40
C CYS A 70 -12.00 -6.12 13.86
N ILE A 71 -11.20 -5.14 14.31
CA ILE A 71 -11.71 -3.80 14.64
C ILE A 71 -12.31 -3.13 13.40
N THR A 72 -11.65 -3.22 12.25
CA THR A 72 -12.17 -2.67 10.98
C THR A 72 -13.52 -3.30 10.62
N SER A 73 -13.67 -4.62 10.77
CA SER A 73 -14.96 -5.30 10.56
C SER A 73 -16.00 -4.90 11.61
N TYR A 74 -15.61 -4.77 12.89
CA TYR A 74 -16.48 -4.30 13.96
C TYR A 74 -17.10 -2.93 13.67
N ARG A 75 -16.34 -1.99 13.09
CA ARG A 75 -16.81 -0.63 12.78
C ARG A 75 -17.93 -0.60 11.74
N THR A 76 -17.96 -1.57 10.82
CA THR A 76 -18.92 -1.58 9.70
C THR A 76 -19.99 -2.67 9.81
N GLU A 77 -19.80 -3.68 10.66
CA GLU A 77 -20.78 -4.74 10.89
C GLU A 77 -22.05 -4.20 11.58
N THR A 78 -23.20 -4.71 11.12
CA THR A 78 -24.53 -4.32 11.59
C THR A 78 -25.23 -5.44 12.35
N ASP A 79 -24.86 -6.70 12.12
CA ASP A 79 -25.35 -7.83 12.92
C ASP A 79 -24.69 -7.82 14.32
N ALA A 80 -25.52 -7.76 15.36
CA ALA A 80 -25.05 -7.60 16.73
C ALA A 80 -24.16 -8.77 17.23
N ALA A 81 -24.46 -10.00 16.80
CA ALA A 81 -23.69 -11.18 17.21
C ALA A 81 -22.33 -11.21 16.53
N ARG A 82 -22.29 -10.93 15.21
CA ARG A 82 -21.04 -10.83 14.45
C ARG A 82 -20.17 -9.70 14.94
N LYS A 83 -20.78 -8.52 15.15
CA LYS A 83 -20.11 -7.34 15.68
C LYS A 83 -19.45 -7.63 17.03
N SER A 84 -20.20 -8.24 17.95
CA SER A 84 -19.67 -8.63 19.27
C SER A 84 -18.50 -9.61 19.16
N LEU A 85 -18.57 -10.57 18.22
CA LEU A 85 -17.49 -11.53 18.02
C LEU A 85 -16.22 -10.87 17.47
N PHE A 86 -16.33 -9.97 16.49
CA PHE A 86 -15.17 -9.22 15.99
C PHE A 86 -14.47 -8.45 17.12
N LEU A 87 -15.25 -7.75 17.96
CA LEU A 87 -14.68 -7.03 19.11
C LEU A 87 -13.99 -7.99 20.09
N ALA A 88 -14.63 -9.11 20.41
CA ALA A 88 -14.05 -10.13 21.29
C ALA A 88 -12.73 -10.69 20.73
N ARG A 89 -12.65 -10.90 19.41
CA ARG A 89 -11.41 -11.36 18.75
C ARG A 89 -10.31 -10.32 18.80
N ALA A 90 -10.63 -9.04 18.57
CA ALA A 90 -9.65 -7.97 18.67
C ALA A 90 -9.06 -7.87 20.09
N ARG A 91 -9.93 -7.88 21.11
CA ARG A 91 -9.50 -7.86 22.52
C ARG A 91 -8.65 -9.06 22.90
N ALA A 92 -9.03 -10.26 22.48
CA ALA A 92 -8.24 -11.48 22.77
C ALA A 92 -6.78 -11.37 22.27
N GLN A 93 -6.55 -10.68 21.14
CA GLN A 93 -5.18 -10.47 20.66
C GLN A 93 -4.44 -9.46 21.53
N ALA A 94 -5.07 -8.32 21.83
CA ALA A 94 -4.46 -7.27 22.64
C ALA A 94 -4.15 -7.76 24.06
N ASP A 95 -5.10 -8.41 24.72
CA ASP A 95 -4.96 -8.91 26.09
C ASP A 95 -3.83 -9.95 26.18
N ARG A 96 -3.71 -10.80 25.16
CA ARG A 96 -2.60 -11.76 25.07
C ARG A 96 -1.26 -11.06 24.91
N LEU A 97 -1.15 -10.10 23.99
CA LEU A 97 0.08 -9.34 23.77
C LEU A 97 0.53 -8.62 25.05
N ILE A 98 -0.41 -8.02 25.78
CA ILE A 98 -0.15 -7.43 27.10
C ILE A 98 0.36 -8.51 28.08
N GLY A 99 -0.27 -9.68 28.11
CA GLY A 99 0.12 -10.78 29.01
C GLY A 99 1.44 -11.46 28.67
N ARG A 100 1.93 -11.35 27.43
CA ARG A 100 3.13 -12.03 26.92
C ARG A 100 4.33 -11.12 26.68
N ARG A 101 4.16 -9.81 26.84
CA ARG A 101 5.23 -8.82 26.70
C ARG A 101 6.46 -9.16 27.53
N LEU A 102 7.61 -8.69 27.04
CA LEU A 102 8.81 -8.47 27.84
C LEU A 102 8.87 -6.99 28.20
N GLU A 103 9.12 -6.67 29.48
CA GLU A 103 9.33 -5.30 29.92
C GLU A 103 10.82 -5.03 30.14
N VAL A 104 11.35 -4.01 29.46
CA VAL A 104 12.75 -3.57 29.59
C VAL A 104 12.76 -2.05 29.72
N SER A 105 13.29 -1.54 30.83
CA SER A 105 13.40 -0.08 31.08
C SER A 105 12.08 0.68 30.89
N GLY A 106 10.95 0.07 31.25
CA GLY A 106 9.62 0.64 31.09
C GLY A 106 9.03 0.54 29.67
N ALA A 107 9.76 0.00 28.68
CA ALA A 107 9.23 -0.30 27.36
C ALA A 107 8.69 -1.74 27.29
N TRP A 108 7.60 -1.94 26.53
CA TRP A 108 7.04 -3.27 26.27
C TRP A 108 7.43 -3.79 24.90
N TRP A 109 8.10 -4.93 24.89
CA TRP A 109 8.55 -5.66 23.71
C TRP A 109 7.71 -6.91 23.50
N PHE A 110 7.38 -7.22 22.24
CA PHE A 110 6.53 -8.36 21.91
C PHE A 110 7.37 -9.47 21.25
N PRO A 111 7.75 -10.51 22.00
CA PRO A 111 8.69 -11.51 21.51
C PRO A 111 8.04 -12.49 20.54
N TYR A 112 8.77 -12.83 19.49
CA TYR A 112 8.52 -14.01 18.68
C TYR A 112 9.15 -15.23 19.38
N GLY A 113 8.31 -16.18 19.78
CA GLY A 113 8.72 -17.35 20.58
C GLY A 113 9.28 -18.53 19.78
N PHE A 114 9.65 -18.33 18.51
CA PHE A 114 10.11 -19.38 17.59
C PHE A 114 11.29 -18.92 16.74
N ASP A 115 12.15 -19.86 16.36
CA ASP A 115 13.26 -19.61 15.45
C ASP A 115 12.73 -19.29 14.05
N PHE A 116 13.32 -18.29 13.40
CA PHE A 116 12.89 -17.84 12.09
C PHE A 116 14.08 -17.77 11.14
N THR A 117 13.95 -18.34 9.96
CA THR A 117 14.89 -18.13 8.86
C THR A 117 14.11 -17.73 7.63
N HIS A 118 14.40 -16.55 7.09
CA HIS A 118 13.73 -16.08 5.89
C HIS A 118 14.24 -16.86 4.68
N THR A 119 13.36 -17.58 3.99
CA THR A 119 13.74 -18.49 2.90
C THR A 119 14.34 -17.78 1.68
N VAL A 120 13.94 -16.53 1.45
CA VAL A 120 14.44 -15.71 0.33
C VAL A 120 15.47 -14.65 0.74
N HIS A 121 15.47 -14.16 2.00
CA HIS A 121 16.35 -13.08 2.45
C HIS A 121 17.52 -13.71 3.18
N SER A 122 18.53 -14.11 2.42
CA SER A 122 19.74 -14.72 2.96
C SER A 122 20.34 -13.84 4.07
N GLY A 123 20.55 -14.38 5.27
CA GLY A 123 21.13 -13.63 6.39
C GLY A 123 20.09 -13.07 7.38
N VAL A 124 18.79 -13.16 7.08
CA VAL A 124 17.72 -12.93 8.06
C VAL A 124 17.42 -14.26 8.75
N SER A 125 18.08 -14.48 9.90
CA SER A 125 17.89 -15.67 10.72
C SER A 125 17.96 -15.32 12.21
N TYR A 126 16.97 -15.77 12.96
CA TYR A 126 16.80 -15.47 14.37
C TYR A 126 16.60 -16.74 15.19
N THR A 127 17.24 -16.77 16.35
CA THR A 127 16.89 -17.69 17.44
C THR A 127 15.90 -16.99 18.36
N ALA A 128 14.89 -17.72 18.83
CA ALA A 128 13.93 -17.19 19.77
C ALA A 128 14.57 -16.83 21.14
N PRO A 129 14.08 -15.78 21.83
CA PRO A 129 13.11 -14.80 21.33
C PRO A 129 13.78 -13.75 20.43
N TRP A 130 13.01 -13.24 19.46
CA TRP A 130 13.42 -12.10 18.64
C TRP A 130 12.28 -11.09 18.51
N TYR A 131 12.59 -9.89 17.99
CA TYR A 131 11.70 -8.73 18.00
C TYR A 131 11.68 -8.04 16.65
N SER A 132 10.62 -7.28 16.38
CA SER A 132 10.40 -6.60 15.10
C SER A 132 9.85 -5.20 15.32
N GLY A 133 10.43 -4.19 14.66
CA GLY A 133 9.90 -2.83 14.67
C GLY A 133 8.54 -2.71 13.99
N MET A 134 8.24 -3.59 13.03
CA MET A 134 6.89 -3.73 12.44
C MET A 134 5.90 -4.18 13.52
N ALA A 135 6.23 -5.22 14.28
CA ALA A 135 5.37 -5.70 15.37
C ALA A 135 5.09 -4.59 16.39
N GLN A 136 6.13 -3.85 16.83
CA GLN A 136 5.96 -2.79 17.83
C GLN A 136 4.96 -1.72 17.35
N GLY A 137 5.06 -1.25 16.10
CA GLY A 137 4.14 -0.22 15.59
C GLY A 137 2.75 -0.73 15.20
N GLU A 138 2.62 -1.96 14.69
CA GLU A 138 1.29 -2.53 14.45
C GLU A 138 0.53 -2.77 15.76
N ILE A 139 1.22 -3.25 16.80
CA ILE A 139 0.63 -3.46 18.12
C ILE A 139 0.27 -2.13 18.78
N LEU A 140 1.10 -1.10 18.61
CA LEU A 140 0.76 0.27 18.99
C LEU A 140 -0.56 0.72 18.35
N SER A 141 -0.75 0.47 17.04
CA SER A 141 -2.03 0.75 16.36
C SER A 141 -3.20 -0.04 17.00
N LEU A 142 -3.00 -1.33 17.30
CA LEU A 142 -4.05 -2.18 17.88
C LEU A 142 -4.53 -1.62 19.23
N PHE A 143 -3.59 -1.28 20.11
CA PHE A 143 -3.89 -0.73 21.43
C PHE A 143 -4.58 0.63 21.34
N VAL A 144 -4.05 1.54 20.52
CA VAL A 144 -4.66 2.87 20.33
C VAL A 144 -6.08 2.74 19.77
N GLN A 145 -6.29 1.87 18.78
CA GLN A 145 -7.62 1.73 18.19
C GLN A 145 -8.64 1.12 19.14
N LEU A 146 -8.24 0.18 20.00
CA LEU A 146 -9.12 -0.34 21.06
C LEU A 146 -9.45 0.75 22.09
N SER A 147 -8.47 1.56 22.51
CA SER A 147 -8.71 2.63 23.50
C SER A 147 -9.70 3.70 23.03
N GLN A 148 -9.94 3.79 21.71
CA GLN A 148 -10.93 4.71 21.12
C GLN A 148 -12.33 4.11 20.94
N LEU A 149 -12.55 2.81 21.17
CA LEU A 149 -13.86 2.20 20.94
C LEU A 149 -14.82 2.50 22.10
N ASP A 150 -15.88 3.24 21.81
CA ASP A 150 -16.95 3.61 22.75
C ASP A 150 -17.66 2.42 23.39
N ALA A 151 -17.71 1.26 22.71
CA ALA A 151 -18.26 0.02 23.24
C ALA A 151 -17.45 -0.61 24.37
N LEU A 152 -16.22 -0.14 24.62
CA LEU A 152 -15.41 -0.57 25.74
C LEU A 152 -15.60 0.35 26.94
N ALA A 153 -15.58 -0.25 28.14
CA ALA A 153 -15.62 0.50 29.38
C ALA A 153 -14.37 1.39 29.51
N ASP A 154 -14.51 2.54 30.18
CA ASP A 154 -13.43 3.51 30.38
C ASP A 154 -12.16 2.85 30.98
N ALA A 155 -12.34 1.89 31.89
CA ALA A 155 -11.24 1.14 32.48
C ALA A 155 -10.48 0.27 31.47
N ASP A 156 -11.19 -0.42 30.56
CA ASP A 156 -10.56 -1.22 29.50
C ASP A 156 -9.83 -0.29 28.51
N ARG A 157 -10.44 0.85 28.15
CA ARG A 157 -9.83 1.84 27.26
C ARG A 157 -8.55 2.43 27.85
N ALA A 158 -8.54 2.69 29.17
CA ALA A 158 -7.35 3.16 29.88
C ALA A 158 -6.22 2.12 29.86
N VAL A 159 -6.53 0.83 30.07
CA VAL A 159 -5.54 -0.25 29.99
C VAL A 159 -4.89 -0.32 28.60
N TYR A 160 -5.69 -0.22 27.54
CA TYR A 160 -5.12 -0.22 26.18
C TYR A 160 -4.33 1.05 25.87
N LEU A 161 -4.71 2.22 26.40
CA LEU A 161 -3.91 3.44 26.24
C LEU A 161 -2.57 3.35 26.98
N GLU A 162 -2.55 2.83 28.21
CA GLU A 162 -1.30 2.58 28.96
C GLU A 162 -0.42 1.57 28.22
N ALA A 163 -1.01 0.50 27.66
CA ALA A 163 -0.28 -0.45 26.82
C ALA A 163 0.31 0.21 25.56
N ALA A 164 -0.38 1.19 24.98
CA ALA A 164 0.12 1.99 23.86
C ALA A 164 1.32 2.86 24.27
N ASP A 165 1.27 3.50 25.45
CA ASP A 165 2.40 4.30 25.97
C ASP A 165 3.67 3.44 26.10
N HIS A 166 3.54 2.22 26.67
CA HIS A 166 4.66 1.30 26.81
C HIS A 166 5.14 0.69 25.48
N ALA A 167 4.23 0.43 24.53
CA ALA A 167 4.60 -0.01 23.19
C ALA A 167 5.34 1.10 22.43
N PHE A 168 4.90 2.36 22.54
CA PHE A 168 5.59 3.50 21.94
C PHE A 168 6.98 3.71 22.54
N ALA A 169 7.13 3.56 23.86
CA ALA A 169 8.43 3.66 24.54
C ALA A 169 9.48 2.69 23.96
N SER A 170 9.06 1.52 23.45
CA SER A 170 9.99 0.59 22.77
C SER A 170 10.64 1.18 21.52
N LEU A 171 9.92 2.02 20.78
CA LEU A 171 10.40 2.70 19.57
C LEU A 171 11.28 3.92 19.89
N GLN A 172 11.42 4.27 21.17
CA GLN A 172 12.32 5.31 21.67
C GLN A 172 13.59 4.73 22.32
N THR A 173 13.72 3.40 22.36
CA THR A 173 14.87 2.74 22.98
C THR A 173 16.14 3.04 22.18
N ASP A 174 17.24 3.27 22.89
CA ASP A 174 18.58 3.41 22.30
C ASP A 174 18.91 2.20 21.42
N GLU A 175 19.49 2.44 20.24
CA GLU A 175 19.86 1.41 19.27
C GLU A 175 20.89 0.41 19.85
N TYR A 176 21.67 0.81 20.86
CA TYR A 176 22.63 -0.06 21.55
C TYR A 176 22.03 -0.82 22.74
N GLY A 177 20.74 -0.63 23.04
CA GLY A 177 19.99 -1.45 24.00
C GLY A 177 19.52 -2.77 23.39
N TYR A 178 19.26 -3.79 24.22
CA TYR A 178 18.54 -4.99 23.76
C TYR A 178 17.26 -5.19 24.58
N PRO A 179 16.10 -5.42 23.94
CA PRO A 179 15.88 -5.40 22.48
C PRO A 179 16.00 -3.99 21.87
N TRP A 180 16.21 -3.93 20.56
CA TRP A 180 16.14 -2.70 19.76
C TRP A 180 15.43 -2.96 18.43
N ALA A 181 14.88 -1.90 17.84
CA ALA A 181 14.26 -1.93 16.51
C ALA A 181 14.40 -0.60 15.76
N VAL A 182 14.99 0.42 16.37
CA VAL A 182 15.18 1.74 15.77
C VAL A 182 16.66 2.02 15.72
N ASN A 183 17.13 2.57 14.60
CA ASN A 183 18.53 2.96 14.44
C ASN A 183 18.66 4.19 13.53
N THR A 184 19.75 4.92 13.67
CA THR A 184 20.10 5.98 12.71
C THR A 184 21.18 5.46 11.77
N ASP A 185 21.00 5.62 10.46
CA ASP A 185 22.03 5.21 9.51
C ASP A 185 23.21 6.19 9.47
N SER A 186 24.29 5.82 8.78
CA SER A 186 25.50 6.65 8.67
C SER A 186 25.28 7.97 7.93
N ALA A 187 24.14 8.14 7.24
CA ALA A 187 23.74 9.38 6.57
C ALA A 187 22.79 10.24 7.43
N GLY A 188 22.48 9.81 8.66
CA GLY A 188 21.65 10.55 9.61
C GLY A 188 20.15 10.32 9.44
N TYR A 189 19.72 9.25 8.79
CA TYR A 189 18.30 8.93 8.60
C TYR A 189 17.82 7.86 9.58
N GLY A 190 16.66 8.10 10.20
CA GLY A 190 16.06 7.20 11.19
C GLY A 190 15.31 6.04 10.54
N TRP A 191 15.57 4.83 11.00
CA TRP A 191 14.98 3.58 10.50
C TRP A 191 14.23 2.87 11.61
N ILE A 192 13.04 2.34 11.29
CA ILE A 192 12.39 1.30 12.09
C ILE A 192 12.58 -0.03 11.36
N GLN A 193 13.35 -0.94 11.95
CA GLN A 193 13.73 -2.22 11.35
C GLN A 193 12.64 -3.28 11.58
N GLU A 194 12.05 -3.79 10.51
CA GLU A 194 11.21 -5.00 10.59
C GLU A 194 12.02 -6.19 11.10
N TYR A 195 13.23 -6.34 10.55
CA TYR A 195 14.20 -7.37 10.89
C TYR A 195 15.46 -6.68 11.41
N PRO A 196 15.50 -6.30 12.71
CA PRO A 196 16.71 -5.73 13.31
C PRO A 196 17.84 -6.76 13.24
N GLY A 197 19.01 -6.36 12.75
CA GLY A 197 20.16 -7.26 12.68
C GLY A 197 20.79 -7.51 14.05
N SER A 198 21.95 -8.17 14.09
CA SER A 198 22.65 -8.40 15.36
C SER A 198 23.15 -7.10 16.02
N GLU A 199 23.42 -6.08 15.20
CA GLU A 199 23.90 -4.74 15.61
C GLU A 199 23.12 -3.64 14.86
N PRO A 200 23.01 -2.42 15.40
CA PRO A 200 22.44 -1.27 14.70
C PRO A 200 22.98 -1.09 13.28
N GLY A 201 22.09 -0.83 12.34
CA GLY A 201 22.43 -0.67 10.93
C GLY A 201 22.75 -1.97 10.17
N SER A 202 22.60 -3.14 10.79
CA SER A 202 22.76 -4.44 10.10
C SER A 202 21.44 -5.11 9.67
N GLY A 203 20.31 -4.43 9.83
CA GLY A 203 19.01 -4.89 9.33
C GLY A 203 18.93 -4.91 7.80
N ASP A 204 17.86 -5.50 7.25
CA ASP A 204 17.67 -5.58 5.80
C ASP A 204 17.02 -4.32 5.18
N TYR A 205 16.56 -3.38 6.03
CA TYR A 205 15.89 -2.15 5.63
C TYR A 205 14.63 -2.42 4.80
N THR A 206 13.78 -3.34 5.29
CA THR A 206 12.50 -3.66 4.69
C THR A 206 11.52 -2.48 4.75
N TYR A 207 10.93 -2.14 3.59
CA TYR A 207 10.06 -0.97 3.47
C TYR A 207 8.68 -1.15 4.09
N ASN A 208 8.04 -2.30 3.85
CA ASN A 208 6.66 -2.49 4.33
C ASN A 208 6.58 -2.41 5.85
N GLY A 209 7.45 -3.12 6.59
CA GLY A 209 7.40 -3.09 8.04
C GLY A 209 7.74 -1.74 8.65
N MET A 210 8.66 -0.99 8.04
CA MET A 210 8.94 0.39 8.45
C MET A 210 7.69 1.28 8.31
N ILE A 211 6.98 1.23 7.17
CA ILE A 211 5.79 2.06 6.96
C ILE A 211 4.59 1.57 7.78
N TYR A 212 4.41 0.26 7.95
CA TYR A 212 3.38 -0.25 8.87
C TYR A 212 3.62 0.21 10.30
N SER A 213 4.89 0.31 10.74
CA SER A 213 5.20 0.84 12.06
C SER A 213 4.83 2.32 12.20
N LEU A 214 5.05 3.12 11.15
CA LEU A 214 4.60 4.52 11.10
C LEU A 214 3.09 4.68 11.29
N PHE A 215 2.28 3.70 10.90
CA PHE A 215 0.82 3.76 11.13
C PHE A 215 0.48 3.74 12.62
N GLY A 216 1.23 2.98 13.42
CA GLY A 216 1.09 2.99 14.89
C GLY A 216 1.53 4.29 15.51
N VAL A 217 2.66 4.83 15.04
CA VAL A 217 3.17 6.13 15.50
C VAL A 217 2.16 7.23 15.16
N TRP A 218 1.53 7.17 13.97
CA TRP A 218 0.44 8.06 13.59
C TRP A 218 -0.76 7.92 14.52
N ASP A 219 -1.32 6.71 14.67
CA ASP A 219 -2.48 6.45 15.54
C ASP A 219 -2.22 7.00 16.96
N TYR A 220 -1.04 6.72 17.52
CA TYR A 220 -0.62 7.17 18.85
C TYR A 220 -0.49 8.70 18.94
N CYS A 221 0.18 9.34 17.98
CA CYS A 221 0.32 10.80 17.95
C CYS A 221 -1.06 11.48 17.87
N GLN A 222 -1.99 10.91 17.10
CA GLN A 222 -3.33 11.48 16.95
C GLN A 222 -4.19 11.41 18.22
N VAL A 223 -3.92 10.45 19.11
CA VAL A 223 -4.65 10.30 20.38
C VAL A 223 -3.99 11.06 21.52
N THR A 224 -2.66 11.04 21.58
CA THR A 224 -1.90 11.57 22.71
C THR A 224 -1.41 13.01 22.51
N GLY A 225 -1.26 13.45 21.26
CA GLY A 225 -0.55 14.68 20.93
C GLY A 225 0.95 14.61 21.23
N SER A 226 1.54 13.42 21.39
CA SER A 226 2.96 13.24 21.73
C SER A 226 3.89 13.88 20.69
N GLU A 227 4.66 14.88 21.13
CA GLU A 227 5.68 15.54 20.31
C GLU A 227 6.77 14.56 19.88
N ALA A 228 7.21 13.67 20.77
CA ALA A 228 8.21 12.66 20.45
C ALA A 228 7.72 11.66 19.38
N ALA A 229 6.41 11.35 19.37
CA ALA A 229 5.83 10.52 18.32
C ALA A 229 5.79 11.26 16.98
N ALA A 230 5.48 12.56 16.99
CA ALA A 230 5.54 13.39 15.79
C ALA A 230 6.96 13.50 15.24
N GLU A 231 7.97 13.66 16.10
CA GLU A 231 9.39 13.70 15.72
C GLU A 231 9.87 12.37 15.12
N LEU A 232 9.52 11.24 15.75
CA LEU A 232 9.85 9.92 15.20
C LEU A 232 9.16 9.70 13.84
N TYR A 233 7.89 10.09 13.72
CA TYR A 233 7.16 9.98 12.46
C TYR A 233 7.85 10.79 11.36
N ASP A 234 8.16 12.06 11.62
CA ASP A 234 8.85 12.94 10.65
C ASP A 234 10.21 12.36 10.24
N ALA A 235 11.03 11.93 11.21
CA ALA A 235 12.33 11.36 10.95
C ALA A 235 12.25 10.13 10.02
N VAL A 236 11.33 9.21 10.29
CA VAL A 236 11.19 7.96 9.51
C VAL A 236 10.48 8.22 8.18
N ALA A 237 9.49 9.10 8.11
CA ALA A 237 8.86 9.51 6.85
C ALA A 237 9.88 10.21 5.92
N THR A 238 10.76 11.02 6.48
CA THR A 238 11.90 11.62 5.77
C THR A 238 12.83 10.56 5.19
N THR A 239 13.12 9.50 5.95
CA THR A 239 13.88 8.34 5.48
C THR A 239 13.16 7.62 4.34
N VAL A 240 11.86 7.33 4.47
CA VAL A 240 11.05 6.69 3.41
C VAL A 240 11.15 7.48 2.10
N ALA A 241 10.96 8.79 2.17
CA ALA A 241 10.99 9.65 0.99
C ALA A 241 12.40 9.75 0.38
N ARG A 242 13.44 9.89 1.21
CA ARG A 242 14.84 9.94 0.75
C ARG A 242 15.23 8.68 -0.01
N TYR A 243 14.88 7.52 0.53
CA TYR A 243 15.34 6.25 0.03
C TYR A 243 14.42 5.61 -1.02
N PHE A 244 13.24 6.19 -1.26
CA PHE A 244 12.30 5.73 -2.29
C PHE A 244 12.94 5.37 -3.66
N PRO A 245 13.93 6.10 -4.21
CA PRO A 245 14.59 5.67 -5.44
C PRO A 245 15.22 4.26 -5.38
N LEU A 246 15.67 3.81 -4.19
CA LEU A 246 16.23 2.47 -3.99
C LEU A 246 15.16 1.38 -3.91
N LEU A 247 13.95 1.72 -3.45
CA LEU A 247 12.77 0.84 -3.48
C LEU A 247 12.36 0.53 -4.92
N ARG A 248 12.46 1.51 -5.81
CA ARG A 248 11.96 1.37 -7.18
C ARG A 248 12.77 0.38 -8.00
N ASN A 249 12.04 -0.39 -8.79
CA ASN A 249 12.55 -1.10 -9.95
C ASN A 249 11.80 -0.53 -11.16
N SER A 250 12.36 0.47 -11.82
CA SER A 250 11.61 1.24 -12.82
C SER A 250 11.04 0.34 -13.92
N LYS A 251 9.74 0.46 -14.20
CA LYS A 251 8.98 -0.40 -15.11
C LYS A 251 8.93 -1.88 -14.68
N TRP A 252 9.02 -2.17 -13.39
CA TRP A 252 8.79 -3.50 -12.83
C TRP A 252 8.36 -3.43 -11.36
N CYS A 253 8.08 -4.58 -10.73
CA CYS A 253 7.73 -4.60 -9.32
C CYS A 253 8.92 -4.13 -8.47
N SER A 254 8.63 -3.28 -7.49
CA SER A 254 9.58 -2.72 -6.51
C SER A 254 10.38 -3.80 -5.79
N PHE A 255 11.46 -3.41 -5.14
CA PHE A 255 12.18 -4.30 -4.22
C PHE A 255 11.50 -4.39 -2.86
N TYR A 256 11.74 -5.48 -2.12
CA TYR A 256 11.17 -5.69 -0.78
C TYR A 256 11.96 -4.92 0.28
N CYS A 257 13.28 -5.01 0.20
CA CYS A 257 14.22 -4.41 1.15
C CYS A 257 15.45 -3.86 0.42
N GLN A 258 16.22 -2.98 1.07
CA GLN A 258 17.38 -2.37 0.43
C GLN A 258 18.55 -3.35 0.29
N THR A 259 18.77 -4.19 1.28
CA THR A 259 19.96 -5.05 1.37
C THR A 259 19.98 -6.09 0.26
N HIS A 260 18.88 -6.83 0.10
CA HIS A 260 18.84 -7.97 -0.84
C HIS A 260 18.31 -7.61 -2.22
N ARG A 261 17.57 -6.48 -2.34
CA ARG A 261 16.92 -6.05 -3.59
C ARG A 261 16.12 -7.17 -4.25
N ILE A 262 15.31 -7.88 -3.46
CA ILE A 262 14.44 -8.95 -3.93
C ILE A 262 13.18 -8.36 -4.55
N GLU A 263 12.81 -8.80 -5.75
CA GLU A 263 11.60 -8.37 -6.47
C GLU A 263 10.33 -8.74 -5.66
N ALA A 264 9.57 -7.72 -5.28
CA ALA A 264 8.43 -7.82 -4.36
C ALA A 264 7.11 -8.11 -5.10
N TYR A 265 7.02 -9.23 -5.81
CA TYR A 265 5.86 -9.55 -6.67
C TYR A 265 4.51 -9.49 -5.95
N THR A 266 4.42 -10.06 -4.75
CA THR A 266 3.21 -10.07 -3.93
C THR A 266 3.05 -8.80 -3.09
N TYR A 267 4.14 -8.05 -2.88
CA TYR A 267 4.19 -6.89 -1.98
C TYR A 267 4.15 -5.53 -2.69
N HIS A 268 4.40 -5.47 -3.99
CA HIS A 268 4.41 -4.20 -4.71
C HIS A 268 3.07 -3.44 -4.61
N GLN A 269 1.94 -4.15 -4.65
CA GLN A 269 0.64 -3.52 -4.46
C GLN A 269 0.46 -3.02 -3.01
N HIS A 270 1.06 -3.70 -2.02
CA HIS A 270 1.13 -3.17 -0.66
C HIS A 270 1.98 -1.90 -0.62
N HIS A 271 3.13 -1.84 -1.30
CA HIS A 271 3.90 -0.59 -1.37
C HIS A 271 3.09 0.56 -1.98
N ILE A 272 2.36 0.35 -3.07
CA ILE A 272 1.47 1.39 -3.62
C ILE A 272 0.50 1.91 -2.55
N GLU A 273 -0.15 1.00 -1.83
CA GLU A 273 -1.14 1.37 -0.81
C GLU A 273 -0.52 2.05 0.42
N LEU A 274 0.65 1.59 0.85
CA LEU A 274 1.41 2.20 1.94
C LEU A 274 1.78 3.65 1.61
N PHE A 275 2.26 3.93 0.40
CA PHE A 275 2.60 5.30 -0.03
C PHE A 275 1.36 6.19 -0.21
N ARG A 276 0.20 5.63 -0.59
CA ARG A 276 -1.07 6.37 -0.57
C ARG A 276 -1.46 6.79 0.84
N GLN A 277 -1.36 5.87 1.81
CA GLN A 277 -1.67 6.19 3.19
C GLN A 277 -0.69 7.21 3.79
N LEU A 278 0.59 7.17 3.41
CA LEU A 278 1.54 8.23 3.77
C LEU A 278 1.15 9.59 3.16
N ASN A 279 0.69 9.64 1.90
CA ASN A 279 0.12 10.87 1.34
C ASN A 279 -1.05 11.35 2.20
N TRP A 280 -2.00 10.48 2.53
CA TRP A 280 -3.18 10.86 3.31
C TRP A 280 -2.85 11.35 4.72
N GLN A 281 -1.87 10.72 5.37
CA GLN A 281 -1.45 11.05 6.74
C GLN A 281 -0.60 12.32 6.81
N THR A 282 0.09 12.71 5.73
CA THR A 282 1.01 13.87 5.74
C THR A 282 0.52 15.04 4.89
N GLY A 283 -0.43 14.77 4.01
CA GLY A 283 -0.81 15.64 2.90
C GLY A 283 0.30 15.89 1.87
N SER A 284 1.44 15.21 1.95
CA SER A 284 2.59 15.51 1.10
C SER A 284 2.38 15.06 -0.34
N PRO A 285 2.60 15.93 -1.34
CA PRO A 285 2.56 15.56 -2.75
C PRO A 285 3.67 14.57 -3.14
N ASP A 286 4.76 14.47 -2.36
CA ASP A 286 5.88 13.55 -2.63
C ASP A 286 5.42 12.09 -2.56
N PHE A 287 4.70 11.74 -1.48
CA PHE A 287 4.19 10.38 -1.33
C PHE A 287 3.13 10.04 -2.36
N ALA A 288 2.37 11.03 -2.83
CA ALA A 288 1.44 10.82 -3.92
C ALA A 288 2.17 10.61 -5.27
N ASP A 289 3.24 11.35 -5.57
CA ASP A 289 4.12 11.08 -6.73
C ASP A 289 4.80 9.71 -6.62
N HIS A 290 5.26 9.33 -5.43
CA HIS A 290 5.84 8.01 -5.18
C HIS A 290 4.84 6.89 -5.47
N ALA A 291 3.59 7.01 -4.99
CA ALA A 291 2.52 6.06 -5.29
C ALA A 291 2.22 6.01 -6.80
N ASP A 292 2.15 7.16 -7.48
CA ASP A 292 1.91 7.24 -8.92
C ASP A 292 3.02 6.53 -9.73
N ARG A 293 4.28 6.73 -9.34
CA ARG A 293 5.44 6.08 -9.96
C ARG A 293 5.42 4.57 -9.76
N LEU A 294 5.05 4.08 -8.58
CA LEU A 294 4.90 2.64 -8.34
C LEU A 294 3.76 2.06 -9.18
N VAL A 295 2.62 2.74 -9.25
CA VAL A 295 1.50 2.35 -10.13
C VAL A 295 1.94 2.28 -11.59
N ASP A 296 2.76 3.22 -12.04
CA ASP A 296 3.28 3.22 -13.41
C ASP A 296 4.33 2.12 -13.63
N ASP A 297 5.14 1.82 -12.62
CA ASP A 297 6.17 0.78 -12.68
C ASP A 297 5.55 -0.62 -12.78
N TYR A 298 4.57 -0.96 -11.94
CA TYR A 298 3.92 -2.27 -11.96
C TYR A 298 2.46 -2.18 -11.48
N PRO A 299 1.53 -1.75 -12.35
CA PRO A 299 0.13 -1.57 -11.96
C PRO A 299 -0.52 -2.90 -11.56
N ALA A 300 -1.55 -2.83 -10.72
CA ALA A 300 -2.33 -4.00 -10.35
C ALA A 300 -2.80 -4.75 -11.61
N ALA A 301 -2.51 -6.05 -11.63
CA ALA A 301 -2.93 -6.95 -12.69
C ALA A 301 -4.42 -7.31 -12.55
N GLY A 302 -4.93 -8.12 -13.48
CA GLY A 302 -6.26 -8.73 -13.36
C GLY A 302 -7.42 -7.80 -13.72
N VAL A 303 -7.15 -6.60 -14.24
CA VAL A 303 -8.20 -5.74 -14.76
C VAL A 303 -8.74 -6.35 -16.05
N SER A 304 -10.03 -6.68 -16.05
CA SER A 304 -10.76 -7.17 -17.22
C SER A 304 -11.67 -6.08 -17.79
N GLY A 305 -12.10 -6.24 -19.04
CA GLY A 305 -13.00 -5.30 -19.69
C GLY A 305 -13.00 -5.45 -21.20
N THR A 306 -13.40 -4.40 -21.90
CA THR A 306 -13.45 -4.38 -23.37
C THR A 306 -12.30 -3.56 -23.93
N VAL A 307 -11.43 -4.19 -24.71
CA VAL A 307 -10.38 -3.51 -25.46
C VAL A 307 -10.97 -3.01 -26.77
N GLN A 308 -10.93 -1.70 -26.98
CA GLN A 308 -11.23 -1.06 -28.26
C GLN A 308 -10.00 -1.16 -29.16
N PHE A 309 -10.21 -1.50 -30.41
CA PHE A 309 -9.24 -1.45 -31.50
C PHE A 309 -9.71 -0.42 -32.51
N GLU A 310 -8.86 0.55 -32.82
CA GLU A 310 -9.08 1.42 -33.97
C GLU A 310 -8.84 0.63 -35.27
N SER A 311 -9.46 1.04 -36.37
CA SER A 311 -9.18 0.48 -37.69
C SER A 311 -7.69 0.59 -38.05
N GLY A 312 -7.20 -0.35 -38.88
CA GLY A 312 -5.80 -0.45 -39.26
C GLY A 312 -5.08 -1.64 -38.63
N SER A 313 -3.75 -1.57 -38.61
CA SER A 313 -2.87 -2.69 -38.24
C SER A 313 -2.48 -2.72 -36.77
N HIS A 314 -2.56 -3.91 -36.17
CA HIS A 314 -2.21 -4.19 -34.77
C HIS A 314 -1.26 -5.37 -34.67
N ALA A 315 -0.24 -5.26 -33.83
CA ALA A 315 0.61 -6.38 -33.48
C ALA A 315 -0.02 -7.16 -32.32
N LEU A 316 -0.17 -8.47 -32.50
CA LEU A 316 -0.60 -9.41 -31.49
C LEU A 316 0.55 -10.32 -31.10
N TYR A 317 0.60 -10.71 -29.83
CA TYR A 317 1.69 -11.46 -29.23
C TYR A 317 1.18 -12.69 -28.48
N ARG A 318 1.99 -13.72 -28.38
CA ARG A 318 1.88 -14.75 -27.35
C ARG A 318 3.12 -14.69 -26.48
N PHE A 319 2.91 -14.55 -25.19
CA PHE A 319 3.98 -14.57 -24.20
C PHE A 319 3.89 -15.88 -23.41
N ASP A 320 5.04 -16.35 -22.94
CA ASP A 320 5.10 -17.44 -21.98
C ASP A 320 4.66 -16.90 -20.61
N THR A 321 3.44 -17.27 -20.21
CA THR A 321 2.78 -16.76 -19.00
C THR A 321 2.06 -17.90 -18.30
N ALA A 322 1.61 -17.70 -17.05
CA ALA A 322 0.66 -18.67 -16.46
C ALA A 322 -0.60 -18.77 -17.32
N ALA A 323 -1.33 -19.90 -17.26
CA ALA A 323 -2.55 -20.09 -18.06
C ALA A 323 -3.61 -19.00 -17.83
N SER A 324 -3.65 -18.40 -16.63
CA SER A 324 -4.52 -17.26 -16.30
C SER A 324 -4.06 -15.93 -16.92
N GLY A 325 -2.90 -15.91 -17.57
CA GLY A 325 -2.19 -14.73 -18.00
C GLY A 325 -1.35 -14.08 -16.91
N ALA A 326 -1.36 -14.56 -15.66
CA ALA A 326 -0.57 -13.99 -14.57
C ALA A 326 0.95 -14.14 -14.77
N TRP A 327 1.74 -13.30 -14.07
CA TRP A 327 3.18 -13.46 -14.01
C TRP A 327 3.54 -14.80 -13.33
N SER A 328 4.56 -15.48 -13.87
CA SER A 328 5.16 -16.66 -13.28
C SER A 328 6.67 -16.61 -13.50
N THR A 329 7.43 -16.76 -12.41
CA THR A 329 8.90 -16.82 -12.48
C THR A 329 9.38 -17.96 -13.38
N ALA A 330 8.63 -19.06 -13.48
CA ALA A 330 8.97 -20.19 -14.35
C ALA A 330 8.78 -19.88 -15.85
N ALA A 331 7.90 -18.94 -16.19
CA ALA A 331 7.54 -18.61 -17.59
C ALA A 331 8.29 -17.37 -18.12
N GLY A 332 8.60 -16.41 -17.25
CA GLY A 332 9.50 -15.30 -17.59
C GLY A 332 8.96 -14.21 -18.52
N ASP A 333 7.72 -14.34 -19.04
CA ASP A 333 7.14 -13.46 -20.07
C ASP A 333 7.93 -13.45 -21.40
N ASP A 334 8.54 -14.57 -21.77
CA ASP A 334 9.26 -14.69 -23.04
C ASP A 334 8.31 -14.59 -24.24
N LEU A 335 8.77 -13.99 -25.35
CA LEU A 335 7.96 -13.89 -26.56
C LEU A 335 7.98 -15.23 -27.29
N LEU A 336 6.82 -15.85 -27.41
CA LEU A 336 6.64 -17.12 -28.12
C LEU A 336 6.26 -16.92 -29.59
N GLU A 337 5.35 -15.98 -29.84
CA GLU A 337 4.80 -15.75 -31.18
C GLU A 337 4.40 -14.28 -31.34
N GLN A 338 4.55 -13.74 -32.55
CA GLN A 338 4.04 -12.42 -32.92
C GLN A 338 3.41 -12.48 -34.32
N LYS A 339 2.28 -11.79 -34.49
CA LYS A 339 1.68 -11.57 -35.81
C LYS A 339 1.07 -10.18 -35.92
N THR A 340 0.87 -9.73 -37.16
CA THR A 340 0.12 -8.50 -37.44
C THR A 340 -1.27 -8.86 -37.95
N VAL A 341 -2.28 -8.17 -37.44
CA VAL A 341 -3.66 -8.26 -37.90
C VAL A 341 -4.13 -6.89 -38.36
N ALA A 342 -5.04 -6.83 -39.32
CA ALA A 342 -5.60 -5.58 -39.81
C ALA A 342 -7.13 -5.61 -39.70
N PHE A 343 -7.70 -4.54 -39.15
CA PHE A 343 -9.15 -4.35 -39.07
C PHE A 343 -9.58 -3.25 -40.05
N THR A 344 -10.60 -3.53 -40.86
CA THR A 344 -11.13 -2.58 -41.85
C THR A 344 -12.02 -1.51 -41.24
N SER A 345 -12.44 -1.70 -39.99
CA SER A 345 -13.25 -0.78 -39.19
C SER A 345 -12.87 -0.94 -37.72
N ASP A 346 -13.23 0.04 -36.91
CA ASP A 346 -13.04 -0.03 -35.46
C ASP A 346 -13.78 -1.26 -34.91
N THR A 347 -13.15 -1.97 -33.98
CA THR A 347 -13.69 -3.21 -33.42
C THR A 347 -13.32 -3.33 -31.96
N ALA A 348 -13.84 -4.34 -31.28
CA ALA A 348 -13.56 -4.56 -29.87
C ALA A 348 -13.45 -6.05 -29.55
N ALA A 349 -12.70 -6.35 -28.50
CA ALA A 349 -12.62 -7.71 -27.95
C ALA A 349 -12.61 -7.68 -26.42
N PRO A 350 -13.20 -8.69 -25.75
CA PRO A 350 -13.09 -8.80 -24.31
C PRO A 350 -11.67 -9.19 -23.90
N ALA A 351 -11.13 -8.56 -22.86
CA ALA A 351 -9.87 -8.92 -22.23
C ALA A 351 -10.07 -9.38 -20.79
N SER A 352 -9.38 -10.45 -20.42
CA SER A 352 -9.41 -11.00 -19.05
C SER A 352 -8.30 -10.44 -18.15
N MET A 353 -7.30 -9.78 -18.74
CA MET A 353 -6.12 -9.30 -18.03
C MET A 353 -5.58 -8.04 -18.68
N ARG A 354 -5.28 -7.03 -17.88
CA ARG A 354 -4.33 -5.94 -18.18
C ARG A 354 -3.17 -6.08 -17.21
N ARG A 355 -1.94 -6.15 -17.70
CA ARG A 355 -0.75 -6.09 -16.84
C ARG A 355 0.49 -5.66 -17.60
N ARG A 356 1.56 -5.36 -16.86
CA ARG A 356 2.89 -5.23 -17.42
C ARG A 356 3.45 -6.59 -17.83
N ILE A 357 4.08 -6.64 -19.00
CA ILE A 357 4.87 -7.77 -19.48
C ILE A 357 6.35 -7.45 -19.22
N LYS A 358 7.13 -8.38 -18.65
CA LYS A 358 8.53 -8.12 -18.25
C LYS A 358 9.37 -7.64 -19.45
N GLY A 359 10.17 -6.61 -19.21
CA GLY A 359 10.99 -5.96 -20.24
C GLY A 359 10.22 -5.21 -21.33
N ARG A 360 8.90 -5.08 -21.20
CA ARG A 360 8.00 -4.50 -22.21
C ARG A 360 7.02 -3.51 -21.58
N GLY A 361 5.95 -3.19 -22.32
CA GLY A 361 4.87 -2.29 -21.89
C GLY A 361 3.75 -2.99 -21.13
N ILE A 362 2.61 -2.30 -21.07
CA ILE A 362 1.33 -2.86 -20.61
C ILE A 362 0.64 -3.55 -21.79
N TYR A 363 0.06 -4.72 -21.54
CA TYR A 363 -0.67 -5.50 -22.54
C TYR A 363 -2.00 -6.00 -21.99
N TYR A 364 -2.90 -6.33 -22.92
CA TYR A 364 -4.19 -6.94 -22.65
C TYR A 364 -4.27 -8.36 -23.20
N LEU A 365 -4.69 -9.33 -22.38
CA LEU A 365 -4.96 -10.70 -22.82
C LEU A 365 -6.37 -10.80 -23.38
N ILE A 366 -6.50 -11.04 -24.69
CA ILE A 366 -7.78 -11.24 -25.37
C ILE A 366 -8.38 -12.58 -24.90
N SER A 367 -9.63 -12.54 -24.45
CA SER A 367 -10.29 -13.67 -23.78
C SER A 367 -11.32 -14.41 -24.64
N ALA A 368 -11.78 -13.82 -25.73
CA ALA A 368 -12.73 -14.46 -26.66
C ALA A 368 -12.56 -13.95 -28.11
N GLY A 369 -13.20 -14.66 -29.05
CA GLY A 369 -13.13 -14.37 -30.49
C GLY A 369 -11.91 -14.99 -31.18
N SER A 370 -11.67 -14.60 -32.43
CA SER A 370 -10.64 -15.19 -33.32
C SER A 370 -9.20 -15.04 -32.80
N TYR A 371 -8.98 -14.18 -31.81
CA TYR A 371 -7.68 -13.91 -31.21
C TYR A 371 -7.65 -14.21 -29.71
N ALA A 372 -8.56 -15.04 -29.19
CA ALA A 372 -8.47 -15.52 -27.81
C ALA A 372 -7.09 -16.13 -27.52
N GLY A 373 -6.52 -15.79 -26.36
CA GLY A 373 -5.17 -16.19 -25.95
C GLY A 373 -4.03 -15.35 -26.53
N TRP A 374 -4.32 -14.33 -27.35
CA TRP A 374 -3.33 -13.37 -27.82
C TRP A 374 -3.33 -12.11 -26.95
N TRP A 375 -2.16 -11.49 -26.85
CA TRP A 375 -1.93 -10.22 -26.19
C TRP A 375 -1.85 -9.08 -27.19
N VAL A 376 -2.34 -7.90 -26.82
CA VAL A 376 -2.12 -6.65 -27.57
C VAL A 376 -1.57 -5.58 -26.63
N GLY A 377 -0.61 -4.78 -27.13
CA GLY A 377 -0.01 -3.70 -26.34
C GLY A 377 -0.96 -2.53 -26.14
N GLU A 378 -0.98 -1.96 -24.93
CA GLU A 378 -1.75 -0.77 -24.60
C GLU A 378 -1.25 0.46 -25.38
N SER A 379 -2.18 1.10 -26.08
CA SER A 379 -1.94 2.34 -26.83
C SER A 379 -3.26 3.10 -26.93
N TRP A 380 -3.33 4.27 -26.29
CA TRP A 380 -4.56 5.06 -26.15
C TRP A 380 -5.23 5.47 -27.48
N SER A 381 -4.51 5.40 -28.60
CA SER A 381 -5.03 5.75 -29.93
C SER A 381 -5.09 4.57 -30.90
N LYS A 382 -4.87 3.34 -30.42
CA LYS A 382 -4.87 2.13 -31.27
C LYS A 382 -5.57 0.95 -30.60
N ALA A 383 -5.15 0.61 -29.39
CA ALA A 383 -5.66 -0.54 -28.65
C ALA A 383 -5.71 -0.19 -27.16
N TYR A 384 -6.91 0.04 -26.63
CA TYR A 384 -7.07 0.54 -25.26
C TYR A 384 -8.27 -0.07 -24.55
N LEU A 385 -8.14 -0.32 -23.25
CA LEU A 385 -9.23 -0.81 -22.41
C LEU A 385 -10.20 0.34 -22.13
N ARG A 386 -11.44 0.20 -22.58
CA ARG A 386 -12.51 1.18 -22.35
C ARG A 386 -12.92 1.19 -20.89
N GLY A 387 -13.00 2.37 -20.28
CA GLY A 387 -13.44 2.55 -18.90
C GLY A 387 -12.50 3.42 -18.07
N VAL A 388 -12.78 3.46 -16.76
CA VAL A 388 -11.96 4.13 -15.74
C VAL A 388 -11.49 3.07 -14.75
N TYR A 389 -10.18 2.82 -14.71
CA TYR A 389 -9.60 1.74 -13.90
C TYR A 389 -8.44 2.24 -13.03
N LEU A 390 -8.11 1.44 -12.01
CA LEU A 390 -6.94 1.64 -11.15
C LEU A 390 -6.86 3.05 -10.57
N ALA A 391 -7.97 3.52 -10.00
CA ALA A 391 -8.00 4.83 -9.38
C ALA A 391 -7.06 4.88 -8.16
N THR A 392 -6.24 5.93 -8.11
CA THR A 392 -5.48 6.37 -6.94
C THR A 392 -6.16 7.62 -6.41
N ILE A 393 -6.60 7.59 -5.14
CA ILE A 393 -7.21 8.74 -4.47
C ILE A 393 -6.12 9.51 -3.70
N TYR A 394 -6.19 10.84 -3.74
CA TYR A 394 -5.31 11.74 -3.02
C TYR A 394 -6.03 12.39 -1.86
N TRP A 395 -5.30 12.61 -0.79
CA TRP A 395 -5.76 13.43 0.32
C TRP A 395 -4.58 14.24 0.88
N PRO A 396 -4.62 15.58 0.85
CA PRO A 396 -5.63 16.42 0.21
C PRO A 396 -5.57 16.31 -1.32
N THR A 397 -6.41 17.07 -2.02
CA THR A 397 -6.35 17.16 -3.48
C THR A 397 -5.00 17.68 -3.96
N ARG A 398 -4.48 17.11 -5.05
CA ARG A 398 -3.26 17.55 -5.74
C ARG A 398 -3.52 18.76 -6.63
N THR A 399 -2.49 19.55 -6.89
CA THR A 399 -2.55 20.70 -7.80
C THR A 399 -2.10 20.30 -9.20
N VAL A 400 -3.05 20.22 -10.15
CA VAL A 400 -2.76 20.06 -11.57
C VAL A 400 -2.55 21.42 -12.21
N THR A 401 -1.42 21.61 -12.91
CA THR A 401 -1.06 22.84 -13.61
C THR A 401 -1.15 22.64 -15.12
N PHE A 402 -2.08 23.35 -15.74
CA PHE A 402 -2.21 23.46 -17.19
C PHE A 402 -1.10 24.36 -17.75
N PRO A 403 -0.56 24.06 -18.96
CA PRO A 403 0.48 24.86 -19.58
C PRO A 403 -0.02 26.28 -19.93
N GLY A 404 0.87 27.25 -19.81
CA GLY A 404 0.68 28.60 -20.36
C GLY A 404 0.98 28.66 -21.86
N GLY A 405 1.01 29.87 -22.42
CA GLY A 405 1.33 30.10 -23.84
C GLY A 405 0.22 29.72 -24.82
N SER A 406 -1.02 29.62 -24.32
CA SER A 406 -2.21 29.25 -25.10
C SER A 406 -2.11 27.88 -25.78
N VAL A 407 -1.36 26.95 -25.18
CA VAL A 407 -1.28 25.56 -25.65
C VAL A 407 -2.63 24.86 -25.44
N PRO A 408 -3.27 24.29 -26.48
CA PRO A 408 -4.51 23.54 -26.34
C PRO A 408 -4.33 22.29 -25.50
N VAL A 409 -5.21 22.12 -24.51
CA VAL A 409 -5.35 20.89 -23.72
C VAL A 409 -6.78 20.40 -23.77
N ASP A 410 -6.96 19.18 -24.27
CA ASP A 410 -8.25 18.51 -24.24
C ASP A 410 -8.54 17.90 -22.87
N THR A 411 -9.77 18.09 -22.43
CA THR A 411 -10.32 17.52 -21.20
C THR A 411 -11.61 16.78 -21.53
N TYR A 412 -11.89 15.72 -20.78
CA TYR A 412 -12.89 14.73 -21.17
C TYR A 412 -13.83 14.42 -20.01
N LYS A 413 -15.14 14.47 -20.22
CA LYS A 413 -16.08 13.74 -19.36
C LYS A 413 -16.23 12.33 -19.92
N VAL A 414 -16.01 11.35 -19.06
CA VAL A 414 -16.00 9.94 -19.43
C VAL A 414 -16.92 9.19 -18.47
N ALA A 415 -17.87 8.43 -19.02
CA ALA A 415 -18.71 7.52 -18.26
C ALA A 415 -17.91 6.30 -17.80
N THR A 416 -18.44 5.52 -16.87
CA THR A 416 -17.73 4.36 -16.29
C THR A 416 -17.36 3.29 -17.32
N ASP A 417 -18.14 3.17 -18.40
CA ASP A 417 -17.91 2.27 -19.54
C ASP A 417 -16.88 2.80 -20.56
N GLY A 418 -16.26 3.95 -20.29
CA GLY A 418 -15.29 4.60 -21.15
C GLY A 418 -15.90 5.49 -22.23
N THR A 419 -17.23 5.62 -22.29
CA THR A 419 -17.88 6.48 -23.27
C THR A 419 -17.57 7.96 -22.98
N VAL A 420 -16.96 8.65 -23.95
CA VAL A 420 -16.69 10.08 -23.86
C VAL A 420 -17.99 10.83 -24.11
N THR A 421 -18.49 11.52 -23.08
CA THR A 421 -19.77 12.24 -23.12
C THR A 421 -19.61 13.73 -23.40
N SER A 422 -18.41 14.28 -23.18
CA SER A 422 -18.09 15.67 -23.51
C SER A 422 -16.58 15.83 -23.65
N VAL A 423 -16.16 16.65 -24.62
CA VAL A 423 -14.78 17.12 -24.77
C VAL A 423 -14.78 18.64 -24.64
N LYS A 424 -13.82 19.17 -23.89
CA LYS A 424 -13.53 20.60 -23.82
C LYS A 424 -12.04 20.83 -24.06
N THR A 425 -11.71 21.63 -25.06
CA THR A 425 -10.35 22.13 -25.26
C THR A 425 -10.21 23.46 -24.52
N VAL A 426 -9.22 23.54 -23.62
CA VAL A 426 -8.89 24.76 -22.88
C VAL A 426 -7.50 25.26 -23.28
N GLN A 427 -7.29 26.57 -23.16
CA GLN A 427 -6.03 27.25 -23.45
C GLN A 427 -5.88 28.40 -22.47
N PHE A 428 -4.68 28.55 -21.91
CA PHE A 428 -4.39 29.61 -20.95
C PHE A 428 -3.15 30.40 -21.38
N ALA A 429 -3.23 31.74 -21.32
CA ALA A 429 -2.08 32.58 -21.62
C ALA A 429 -0.92 32.36 -20.63
N ASN A 430 -1.26 32.19 -19.35
CA ASN A 430 -0.34 31.84 -18.26
C ASN A 430 -0.69 30.44 -17.73
N PRO A 431 0.25 29.72 -17.08
CA PRO A 431 -0.08 28.47 -16.41
C PRO A 431 -1.29 28.63 -15.47
N SER A 432 -2.18 27.64 -15.46
CA SER A 432 -3.43 27.68 -14.71
C SER A 432 -3.59 26.44 -13.85
N ASN A 433 -3.93 26.61 -12.58
CA ASN A 433 -4.02 25.51 -11.62
C ASN A 433 -5.47 25.03 -11.45
N ALA A 434 -5.63 23.74 -11.19
CA ALA A 434 -6.89 23.13 -10.80
C ALA A 434 -6.66 21.98 -9.81
N PRO A 435 -7.53 21.79 -8.81
CA PRO A 435 -7.39 20.68 -7.87
C PRO A 435 -7.85 19.36 -8.51
N ALA A 436 -7.18 18.26 -8.16
CA ALA A 436 -7.55 16.91 -8.52
C ALA A 436 -7.49 15.97 -7.30
N ASP A 437 -8.56 15.21 -7.06
CA ASP A 437 -8.63 14.25 -5.95
C ASP A 437 -8.20 12.84 -6.33
N ARG A 438 -8.01 12.58 -7.63
CA ARG A 438 -7.63 11.25 -8.10
C ARG A 438 -6.93 11.24 -9.45
N ARG A 439 -6.19 10.15 -9.66
CA ARG A 439 -5.65 9.70 -10.93
C ARG A 439 -6.23 8.33 -11.28
N ALA A 440 -6.44 8.05 -12.56
CA ALA A 440 -6.88 6.74 -13.03
C ALA A 440 -6.35 6.45 -14.44
N ILE A 441 -6.40 5.19 -14.86
CA ILE A 441 -6.27 4.81 -16.27
C ILE A 441 -7.64 4.93 -16.92
N VAL A 442 -7.80 5.97 -17.75
CA VAL A 442 -9.04 6.28 -18.46
C VAL A 442 -8.83 6.00 -19.94
N ASN A 443 -9.58 5.04 -20.49
CA ASN A 443 -9.42 4.59 -21.88
C ASN A 443 -7.94 4.32 -22.26
N GLY A 444 -7.25 3.55 -21.43
CA GLY A 444 -5.86 3.12 -21.67
C GLY A 444 -4.79 4.20 -21.53
N ARG A 445 -5.08 5.36 -20.91
CA ARG A 445 -4.06 6.36 -20.56
C ARG A 445 -4.25 6.92 -19.15
N PRO A 446 -3.18 7.32 -18.45
CA PRO A 446 -3.31 8.01 -17.17
C PRO A 446 -3.93 9.40 -17.30
N MET A 447 -4.89 9.70 -16.43
CA MET A 447 -5.58 10.98 -16.38
C MET A 447 -5.87 11.40 -14.93
N PHE A 448 -5.97 12.71 -14.69
CA PHE A 448 -6.38 13.30 -13.42
C PHE A 448 -7.81 13.82 -13.51
N GLN A 449 -8.64 13.62 -12.47
CA GLN A 449 -9.99 14.17 -12.43
C GLN A 449 -9.99 15.51 -11.70
N ILE A 450 -10.46 16.56 -12.37
CA ILE A 450 -10.54 17.91 -11.81
C ILE A 450 -11.78 18.02 -10.91
N THR A 451 -11.63 18.60 -9.72
CA THR A 451 -12.70 18.66 -8.71
C THR A 451 -13.32 20.05 -8.52
N ALA A 452 -12.68 21.12 -8.97
CA ALA A 452 -13.20 22.49 -8.85
C ALA A 452 -13.08 23.32 -10.14
N GLY A 453 -13.88 24.38 -10.24
CA GLY A 453 -13.89 25.32 -11.35
C GLY A 453 -14.69 24.85 -12.58
N GLY A 454 -14.46 25.50 -13.74
CA GLY A 454 -15.21 25.24 -14.98
C GLY A 454 -14.99 23.85 -15.60
N LEU A 455 -14.06 23.07 -15.04
CA LEU A 455 -13.68 21.73 -15.46
C LEU A 455 -14.05 20.65 -14.42
N THR A 456 -14.84 20.96 -13.39
CA THR A 456 -15.28 19.95 -12.40
C THR A 456 -15.86 18.70 -13.08
N GLY A 457 -15.33 17.53 -12.71
CA GLY A 457 -15.71 16.22 -13.24
C GLY A 457 -15.06 15.86 -14.59
N TYR A 458 -14.27 16.75 -15.19
CA TYR A 458 -13.49 16.44 -16.39
C TYR A 458 -12.17 15.76 -16.01
N TRP A 459 -11.75 14.82 -16.84
CA TRP A 459 -10.45 14.17 -16.82
C TRP A 459 -9.48 14.91 -17.75
N VAL A 460 -8.25 15.13 -17.31
CA VAL A 460 -7.17 15.68 -18.12
C VAL A 460 -6.03 14.66 -18.29
N PRO A 461 -5.48 14.45 -19.50
CA PRO A 461 -4.35 13.55 -19.70
C PRO A 461 -3.13 13.96 -18.86
N ALA A 462 -2.55 13.01 -18.14
CA ALA A 462 -1.36 13.27 -17.32
C ALA A 462 -0.16 13.77 -18.16
N SER A 463 -0.09 13.41 -19.45
CA SER A 463 0.94 13.86 -20.38
C SER A 463 0.79 15.31 -20.85
N SER A 464 -0.32 15.97 -20.52
CA SER A 464 -0.67 17.32 -21.01
C SER A 464 -0.61 18.39 -19.94
N VAL A 465 -0.27 18.01 -18.71
CA VAL A 465 -0.24 18.88 -17.52
C VAL A 465 0.96 18.52 -16.66
N THR A 466 1.35 19.41 -15.76
CA THR A 466 2.21 19.06 -14.63
C THR A 466 1.35 18.92 -13.37
N VAL A 467 1.86 18.23 -12.36
CA VAL A 467 1.22 18.10 -11.06
C VAL A 467 2.23 18.49 -10.00
N ASP A 468 1.77 19.13 -8.93
CA ASP A 468 2.61 19.46 -7.78
C ASP A 468 3.39 18.24 -7.33
N SER A 469 4.70 18.27 -7.50
CA SER A 469 5.62 17.45 -6.73
C SER A 469 6.48 18.43 -5.96
N GLU A 470 6.77 18.17 -4.70
CA GLU A 470 8.00 18.74 -4.19
C GLU A 470 9.11 17.81 -4.69
N PRO A 471 10.12 18.34 -5.40
CA PRO A 471 11.25 17.49 -5.72
C PRO A 471 11.82 16.98 -4.38
N ALA A 472 11.97 15.66 -4.25
CA ALA A 472 12.97 15.10 -3.36
C ALA A 472 14.33 15.65 -3.83
N VAL A 473 14.69 16.83 -3.32
CA VAL A 473 15.79 17.63 -3.81
C VAL A 473 17.09 16.85 -3.70
N GLY A 474 17.83 16.73 -4.81
CA GLY A 474 19.28 16.51 -4.84
C GLY A 474 19.74 15.08 -4.65
#